data_AF-A0A938IJ26-F1
#
_entry.id   AF-A0A938IJ26-F1
#
_cell.length_a   1.000
_cell.length_b   1.000
_cell.length_c   1.000
_cell.angle_alpha   90.00
_cell.angle_beta   90.00
_cell.angle_gamma   90.00
#
_symmetry.space_group_name_H-M   'P 1'
#
loop_
_entity.id
_entity.type
_entity.pdbx_description
1 polymer ?
#
loop_
_entity_poly.entity_id
_entity_poly.type
_entity_poly.pdbx_seq_one_letter_code
_entity_poly.pdbx_strand_id
1 'polypeptide(L)'
;MEPSRPRTARAFVVGRSEFERASRLACTRCGEELAVAFSCKARVFCPSCVARRMSDAAAHLVDEVLPEAPVRQWVCTLPWAVRKAAGYKRAFCTELIEAFTGVLLAELRRRAKGVFGLRRAGDAHPGLVVFVQRSDGALRLNVHVLALDGAYVRGTGGTLAFHALLPTVVVPPPFRLPGTPYAG
;
A
#
# COMPACT_ATOMS: atom_id res chain seq x y z
N MET A 1 -6.34 -31.76 -22.56
CA MET A 1 -6.57 -32.63 -21.39
C MET A 1 -6.39 -31.76 -20.17
N GLU A 2 -7.49 -31.23 -19.66
CA GLU A 2 -7.52 -30.19 -18.62
C GLU A 2 -7.33 -30.84 -17.25
N PRO A 3 -6.39 -30.39 -16.39
CA PRO A 3 -6.21 -30.98 -15.08
C PRO A 3 -7.42 -30.63 -14.21
N SER A 4 -8.27 -31.63 -14.00
CA SER A 4 -9.46 -31.53 -13.17
C SER A 4 -9.09 -31.06 -11.76
N ARG A 5 -9.61 -29.91 -11.34
CA ARG A 5 -9.56 -29.41 -9.96
C ARG A 5 -9.92 -30.53 -8.98
N PRO A 6 -9.04 -30.95 -8.06
CA PRO A 6 -9.40 -31.97 -7.09
C PRO A 6 -10.47 -31.44 -6.13
N ARG A 7 -11.70 -31.93 -6.29
CA ARG A 7 -12.77 -31.80 -5.29
C ARG A 7 -12.38 -32.67 -4.08
N THR A 8 -11.98 -32.01 -3.00
CA THR A 8 -11.69 -32.59 -1.67
C THR A 8 -10.71 -33.76 -1.66
N ALA A 9 -9.41 -33.48 -1.81
CA ALA A 9 -8.35 -34.43 -1.47
C ALA A 9 -8.21 -34.56 0.05
N ARG A 10 -8.20 -35.79 0.58
CA ARG A 10 -7.74 -36.07 1.94
C ARG A 10 -6.24 -35.84 1.96
N ALA A 11 -5.80 -34.76 2.60
CA ALA A 11 -4.40 -34.41 2.77
C ALA A 11 -3.94 -34.63 4.21
N PHE A 12 -2.67 -35.01 4.40
CA PHE A 12 -2.05 -35.17 5.71
C PHE A 12 -0.91 -34.18 5.90
N VAL A 13 -0.63 -33.84 7.16
CA VAL A 13 0.47 -32.92 7.51
C VAL A 13 1.79 -33.68 7.43
N VAL A 14 2.66 -33.27 6.52
CA VAL A 14 3.97 -33.92 6.27
C VAL A 14 5.06 -33.36 7.18
N GLY A 15 4.89 -32.14 7.68
CA GLY A 15 5.84 -31.51 8.59
C GLY A 15 5.39 -30.14 9.08
N ARG A 16 6.00 -29.71 10.19
CA ARG A 16 5.98 -28.33 10.67
C ARG A 16 7.40 -27.81 10.53
N SER A 17 7.61 -26.73 9.79
CA SER A 17 8.91 -26.06 9.86
C SER A 17 8.86 -25.05 11.00
N GLU A 18 9.92 -24.99 11.81
CA GLU A 18 9.99 -24.04 12.93
C GLU A 18 10.19 -22.59 12.44
N PHE A 19 10.68 -22.41 11.21
CA PHE A 19 10.97 -21.12 10.60
C PHE A 19 9.86 -20.58 9.68
N GLU A 20 9.15 -21.45 8.95
CA GLU A 20 8.01 -21.11 8.10
C GLU A 20 6.74 -21.53 8.84
N ARG A 21 5.93 -20.55 9.28
CA ARG A 21 4.66 -20.75 10.00
C ARG A 21 3.59 -21.35 9.08
N ALA A 22 3.86 -22.51 8.51
CA ALA A 22 3.06 -23.26 7.56
C ALA A 22 3.09 -24.76 7.88
N SER A 23 2.02 -25.45 7.50
CA SER A 23 1.96 -26.91 7.40
C SER A 23 2.11 -27.30 5.95
N ARG A 24 2.90 -28.33 5.63
CA ARG A 24 2.86 -28.95 4.31
C ARG A 24 1.76 -30.00 4.27
N LEU A 25 0.85 -29.85 3.32
CA LEU A 25 -0.21 -30.81 3.04
C LEU A 25 0.18 -31.62 1.81
N ALA A 26 0.27 -32.94 1.94
CA ALA A 26 0.44 -33.83 0.78
C ALA A 26 -0.89 -34.48 0.41
N CYS A 27 -1.18 -34.54 -0.89
CA CYS A 27 -2.28 -35.35 -1.40
C CYS A 27 -1.97 -36.84 -1.22
N THR A 28 -2.88 -37.59 -0.57
CA THR A 28 -2.71 -39.04 -0.38
C THR A 28 -2.75 -39.87 -1.66
N ARG A 29 -3.19 -39.30 -2.80
CA ARG A 29 -3.30 -40.01 -4.09
C ARG A 29 -2.15 -39.73 -5.04
N CYS A 30 -1.72 -38.48 -5.17
CA CYS A 30 -0.69 -38.09 -6.14
C CYS A 30 0.63 -37.64 -5.51
N GLY A 31 0.70 -37.50 -4.17
CA GLY A 31 1.92 -37.08 -3.48
C GLY A 31 2.27 -35.60 -3.65
N GLU A 32 1.50 -34.82 -4.41
CA GLU A 32 1.73 -33.38 -4.54
C GLU A 32 1.64 -32.68 -3.17
N GLU A 33 2.64 -31.86 -2.88
CA GLU A 33 2.75 -31.07 -1.66
C GLU A 33 2.30 -29.63 -1.88
N LEU A 34 1.51 -29.11 -0.94
CA LEU A 34 1.15 -27.71 -0.85
C LEU A 34 1.53 -27.18 0.52
N ALA A 35 2.32 -26.11 0.56
CA ALA A 35 2.54 -25.36 1.78
C ALA A 35 1.26 -24.55 2.10
N VAL A 36 0.61 -24.89 3.23
CA VAL A 36 -0.55 -24.18 3.76
C VAL A 36 -0.14 -23.43 5.01
N ALA A 37 -0.10 -22.10 4.91
CA ALA A 37 0.19 -21.25 6.05
C ALA A 37 -0.81 -21.49 7.21
N PHE A 38 -0.30 -21.54 8.44
CA PHE A 38 -1.17 -21.55 9.61
C PHE A 38 -1.97 -20.25 9.67
N SER A 39 -3.30 -20.36 9.63
CA SER A 39 -4.20 -19.26 9.91
C SER A 39 -4.85 -19.52 11.25
N CYS A 40 -4.54 -18.72 12.27
CA CYS A 40 -5.21 -18.79 13.57
C CYS A 40 -6.70 -18.39 13.49
N LYS A 41 -7.20 -18.04 12.29
CA LYS A 41 -8.54 -17.49 12.01
C LYS A 41 -8.89 -16.21 12.78
N ALA A 42 -8.01 -15.73 13.66
CA ALA A 42 -8.15 -14.43 14.28
C ALA A 42 -8.05 -13.34 13.20
N ARG A 43 -9.04 -12.44 13.21
CA ARG A 43 -9.05 -11.27 12.35
C ARG A 43 -8.29 -10.16 13.09
N VAL A 44 -7.18 -9.69 12.51
CA VAL A 44 -6.43 -8.48 12.91
C VAL A 44 -5.52 -8.59 14.15
N PHE A 45 -5.76 -9.49 15.11
CA PHE A 45 -4.98 -9.50 16.37
C PHE A 45 -3.78 -10.45 16.44
N CYS A 46 -3.65 -11.40 15.52
CA CYS A 46 -2.50 -12.30 15.51
C CYS A 46 -1.33 -11.66 14.74
N PRO A 47 -0.18 -11.38 15.39
CA PRO A 47 0.95 -10.74 14.73
C PRO A 47 1.45 -11.53 13.51
N SER A 48 1.48 -12.86 13.62
CA SER A 48 1.87 -13.75 12.51
C SER A 48 0.95 -13.64 11.30
N CYS A 49 -0.37 -13.60 11.51
CA CYS A 49 -1.32 -13.51 10.41
C CYS A 49 -1.38 -12.10 9.81
N VAL A 50 -1.18 -11.06 10.62
CA VAL A 50 -1.07 -9.68 10.13
C VAL A 50 0.19 -9.50 9.30
N ALA A 51 1.35 -9.93 9.81
CA ALA A 51 2.63 -9.86 9.09
C ALA A 51 2.54 -10.59 7.75
N ARG A 52 1.99 -11.81 7.74
CA ARG A 52 1.77 -12.55 6.48
C ARG A 52 0.89 -11.79 5.50
N ARG A 53 -0.26 -11.26 5.93
CA ARG A 53 -1.15 -10.49 5.05
C ARG A 53 -0.49 -9.23 4.50
N MET A 54 0.35 -8.58 5.31
CA MET A 54 1.13 -7.43 4.87
C MET A 54 2.16 -7.84 3.82
N SER A 55 2.88 -8.95 4.02
CA SER A 55 3.83 -9.50 3.05
C SER A 55 3.16 -9.93 1.75
N ASP A 56 2.05 -10.68 1.82
CA ASP A 56 1.27 -11.10 0.64
C ASP A 56 0.77 -9.89 -0.16
N ALA A 57 0.24 -8.87 0.54
CA ALA A 57 -0.22 -7.65 -0.09
C ALA A 57 0.93 -6.87 -0.72
N ALA A 58 2.08 -6.78 -0.05
CA ALA A 58 3.26 -6.10 -0.59
C ALA A 58 3.78 -6.79 -1.86
N ALA A 59 3.90 -8.12 -1.86
CA ALA A 59 4.31 -8.89 -3.04
C ALA A 59 3.33 -8.66 -4.19
N HIS A 60 2.03 -8.84 -3.96
CA HIS A 60 1.02 -8.59 -5.00
C HIS A 60 1.07 -7.15 -5.54
N LEU A 61 1.27 -6.16 -4.66
CA LEU A 61 1.40 -4.77 -5.12
C LEU A 61 2.61 -4.56 -6.01
N VAL A 62 3.78 -5.07 -5.63
CA VAL A 62 5.03 -4.89 -6.38
C VAL A 62 4.99 -5.66 -7.69
N ASP A 63 4.49 -6.89 -7.67
CA ASP A 63 4.59 -7.81 -8.81
C ASP A 63 3.49 -7.57 -9.85
N GLU A 64 2.29 -7.13 -9.42
CA GLU A 64 1.09 -7.17 -10.29
C GLU A 64 0.33 -5.83 -10.40
N VAL A 65 0.53 -4.88 -9.47
CA VAL A 65 -0.35 -3.68 -9.38
C VAL A 65 0.41 -2.38 -9.62
N LEU A 66 1.53 -2.19 -8.95
CA LEU A 66 2.30 -0.95 -9.01
C LEU A 66 3.17 -0.95 -10.27
N PRO A 67 3.11 0.10 -11.09
CA PRO A 67 4.04 0.25 -12.20
C PRO A 67 5.45 0.55 -11.66
N GLU A 68 6.46 0.37 -12.51
CA GLU A 68 7.81 0.90 -12.28
C GLU A 68 7.80 2.43 -12.31
N ALA A 69 7.41 3.03 -11.18
CA ALA A 69 7.28 4.47 -10.99
C ALA A 69 7.61 4.86 -9.55
N PRO A 70 8.04 6.11 -9.29
CA PRO A 70 8.22 6.59 -7.93
C PRO A 70 6.91 6.52 -7.13
N VAL A 71 6.98 5.95 -5.93
CA VAL A 71 5.84 5.83 -5.01
C VAL A 71 6.15 6.57 -3.70
N ARG A 72 5.16 7.29 -3.17
CA ARG A 72 5.23 8.02 -1.91
C ARG A 72 4.19 7.49 -0.93
N GLN A 73 4.62 7.20 0.29
CA GLN A 73 3.73 6.84 1.38
C GLN A 73 3.21 8.09 2.09
N TRP A 74 1.89 8.14 2.31
CA TRP A 74 1.20 9.14 3.11
C TRP A 74 0.45 8.47 4.25
N VAL A 75 0.48 9.09 5.43
CA VAL A 75 -0.24 8.59 6.61
C VAL A 75 -1.15 9.69 7.15
N CYS A 76 -2.45 9.46 7.11
CA CYS A 76 -3.43 10.33 7.77
C CYS A 76 -3.46 10.01 9.26
N THR A 77 -2.72 10.80 10.04
CA THR A 77 -2.70 10.69 11.50
C THR A 77 -3.88 11.45 12.08
N LEU A 78 -4.73 10.75 12.83
CA LEU A 78 -5.96 11.33 13.39
C LEU A 78 -5.80 11.75 14.85
N PRO A 79 -6.46 12.83 15.28
CA PRO A 79 -6.65 13.12 16.70
C PRO A 79 -7.31 11.94 17.43
N TRP A 80 -6.98 11.73 18.70
CA TRP A 80 -7.44 10.56 19.47
C TRP A 80 -8.96 10.40 19.47
N ALA A 81 -9.71 11.49 19.68
CA ALA A 81 -11.18 11.48 19.69
C ALA A 81 -11.79 10.98 18.37
N VAL A 82 -11.12 11.23 17.24
CA VAL A 82 -11.59 10.87 15.90
C VAL A 82 -11.32 9.40 15.57
N ARG A 83 -10.25 8.81 16.13
CA ARG A 83 -9.86 7.41 15.87
C ARG A 83 -10.96 6.41 16.23
N LYS A 84 -11.68 6.64 17.34
CA LYS A 84 -12.80 5.77 17.75
C LYS A 84 -13.92 5.79 16.71
N ALA A 85 -14.29 6.97 16.22
CA ALA A 85 -15.31 7.09 15.18
C ALA A 85 -14.85 6.40 13.89
N ALA A 86 -13.61 6.63 13.44
CA ALA A 86 -13.04 5.98 12.26
C ALA A 86 -12.95 4.45 12.39
N GLY A 87 -12.70 3.93 13.59
CA GLY A 87 -12.61 2.49 13.85
C GLY A 87 -13.94 1.75 13.83
N TYR A 88 -15.00 2.38 14.36
CA TYR A 88 -16.28 1.71 14.61
C TYR A 88 -17.42 2.15 13.68
N LYS A 89 -17.39 3.37 13.15
CA LYS A 89 -18.42 3.90 12.25
C LYS A 89 -17.95 3.80 10.81
N ARG A 90 -18.48 2.82 10.07
CA ARG A 90 -18.11 2.57 8.66
C ARG A 90 -18.31 3.80 7.78
N ALA A 91 -19.46 4.47 7.88
CA ALA A 91 -19.77 5.67 7.08
C ALA A 91 -18.71 6.77 7.28
N PHE A 92 -18.42 7.08 8.54
CA PHE A 92 -17.39 8.07 8.88
C PHE A 92 -16.00 7.67 8.38
N CYS A 93 -15.63 6.38 8.46
CA CYS A 93 -14.37 5.90 7.91
C CYS A 93 -14.30 6.09 6.39
N THR A 94 -15.41 5.85 5.67
CA THR A 94 -15.49 6.08 4.23
C THR A 94 -15.33 7.57 3.91
N GLU A 95 -16.08 8.45 4.58
CA GLU A 95 -15.99 9.91 4.41
C GLU A 95 -14.57 10.42 4.66
N LEU A 96 -13.90 9.92 5.70
CA LEU A 96 -12.51 10.25 5.99
C LEU A 96 -11.56 9.86 4.86
N ILE A 97 -11.72 8.64 4.31
CA ILE A 97 -10.89 8.16 3.21
C ILE A 97 -11.15 8.99 1.95
N GLU A 98 -12.41 9.29 1.63
CA GLU A 98 -12.80 10.11 0.50
C GLU A 98 -12.22 11.53 0.62
N ALA A 99 -12.34 12.15 1.79
CA ALA A 99 -11.77 13.48 2.04
C ALA A 99 -10.24 13.46 1.89
N PHE A 100 -9.56 12.50 2.52
CA PHE A 100 -8.10 12.43 2.47
C PHE A 100 -7.56 12.14 1.07
N THR A 101 -8.13 11.14 0.39
CA THR A 101 -7.73 10.82 -0.99
C THR A 101 -8.11 11.93 -1.97
N GLY A 102 -9.26 12.59 -1.77
CA GLY A 102 -9.67 13.76 -2.54
C GLY A 102 -8.64 14.89 -2.48
N VAL A 103 -8.15 15.23 -1.29
CA VAL A 103 -7.10 16.25 -1.10
C VAL A 103 -5.80 15.84 -1.79
N LEU A 104 -5.34 14.59 -1.63
CA LEU A 104 -4.12 14.10 -2.25
C LEU A 104 -4.21 14.09 -3.79
N LEU A 105 -5.31 13.61 -4.35
CA LEU A 105 -5.55 13.62 -5.80
C LEU A 105 -5.60 15.04 -6.35
N ALA A 106 -6.28 15.96 -5.64
CA ALA A 106 -6.34 17.36 -6.04
C ALA A 106 -4.96 18.01 -6.04
N GLU A 107 -4.15 17.77 -5.02
CA GLU A 107 -2.76 18.25 -4.94
C GLU A 107 -1.90 17.73 -6.09
N LEU A 108 -1.90 16.42 -6.33
CA LEU A 108 -1.14 15.81 -7.42
C LEU A 108 -1.54 16.35 -8.79
N ARG A 109 -2.85 16.53 -9.03
CA ARG A 109 -3.35 17.15 -10.26
C ARG A 109 -2.92 18.61 -10.40
N ARG A 110 -2.94 19.39 -9.30
CA ARG A 110 -2.51 20.79 -9.31
C ARG A 110 -1.02 20.90 -9.64
N ARG A 111 -0.19 20.07 -9.00
CA ARG A 111 1.25 19.98 -9.29
C ARG A 111 1.52 19.55 -10.72
N ALA A 112 0.89 18.47 -11.18
CA ALA A 112 0.99 18.00 -12.58
C ALA A 112 0.61 19.07 -13.58
N LYS A 113 -0.46 19.82 -13.33
CA LYS A 113 -0.84 20.93 -14.20
C LYS A 113 0.28 21.97 -14.33
N GLY A 114 0.85 22.40 -13.21
CA GLY A 114 1.91 23.40 -13.19
C GLY A 114 3.22 22.92 -13.81
N VAL A 115 3.67 21.71 -13.43
CA VAL A 115 4.96 21.16 -13.86
C VAL A 115 4.94 20.71 -15.32
N PHE A 116 3.85 20.11 -15.78
CA PHE A 116 3.74 19.57 -17.14
C PHE A 116 3.01 20.52 -18.12
N GLY A 117 2.64 21.73 -17.67
CA GLY A 117 1.98 22.73 -18.54
C GLY A 117 0.60 22.29 -19.05
N LEU A 118 -0.16 21.52 -18.28
CA LEU A 118 -1.46 21.00 -18.72
C LEU A 118 -2.52 22.11 -18.79
N ARG A 119 -3.41 22.03 -19.78
CA ARG A 119 -4.52 22.99 -19.91
C ARG A 119 -5.44 22.94 -18.70
N ARG A 120 -5.80 21.72 -18.26
CA ARG A 120 -6.67 21.50 -17.09
C ARG A 120 -6.01 20.50 -16.13
N ALA A 121 -6.27 20.69 -14.84
CA ALA A 121 -5.80 19.75 -13.82
C ALA A 121 -6.42 18.34 -13.98
N GLY A 122 -7.62 18.27 -14.57
CA GLY A 122 -8.29 17.00 -14.89
C GLY A 122 -7.63 16.20 -16.02
N ASP A 123 -6.68 16.79 -16.77
CA ASP A 123 -5.92 16.08 -17.79
C ASP A 123 -4.77 15.22 -17.16
N ALA A 124 -4.57 15.32 -15.84
CA ALA A 124 -3.67 14.49 -15.05
C ALA A 124 -4.43 13.37 -14.31
N HIS A 125 -3.93 12.15 -14.46
CA HIS A 125 -4.49 10.94 -13.85
C HIS A 125 -3.48 10.34 -12.84
N PRO A 126 -3.45 10.83 -11.59
CA PRO A 126 -2.66 10.23 -10.52
C PRO A 126 -3.24 8.88 -10.05
N GLY A 127 -2.39 8.02 -9.49
CA GLY A 127 -2.77 6.71 -8.95
C GLY A 127 -2.52 6.61 -7.44
N LEU A 128 -3.48 6.03 -6.71
CA LEU A 128 -3.41 5.81 -5.27
C LEU A 128 -3.81 4.37 -4.91
N VAL A 129 -3.17 3.79 -3.89
CA VAL A 129 -3.60 2.57 -3.20
C VAL A 129 -3.81 2.91 -1.72
N VAL A 130 -4.97 2.55 -1.15
CA VAL A 130 -5.34 2.92 0.22
C VAL A 130 -5.39 1.69 1.11
N PHE A 131 -4.78 1.77 2.29
CA PHE A 131 -4.84 0.78 3.35
C PHE A 131 -5.41 1.39 4.63
N VAL A 132 -6.43 0.74 5.19
CA VAL A 132 -6.96 1.09 6.51
C VAL A 132 -6.31 0.20 7.55
N GLN A 133 -5.28 0.72 8.22
CA GLN A 133 -4.65 0.02 9.32
C GLN A 133 -5.49 0.26 10.59
N ARG A 134 -6.29 -0.74 10.98
CA ARG A 134 -7.21 -0.62 12.13
C ARG A 134 -6.54 -0.69 13.50
N SER A 135 -5.32 -1.20 13.57
CA SER A 135 -4.58 -1.32 14.81
C SER A 135 -3.08 -1.22 14.56
N ASP A 136 -2.40 -0.40 15.35
CA ASP A 136 -0.96 -0.48 15.60
C ASP A 136 -0.71 -1.13 16.98
N GLY A 137 0.54 -1.16 17.43
CA GLY A 137 0.90 -1.69 18.76
C GLY A 137 0.23 -0.98 19.95
N ALA A 138 -0.42 0.16 19.73
CA ALA A 138 -1.21 0.90 20.71
C ALA A 138 -2.70 0.97 20.34
N LEU A 139 -3.18 0.06 19.47
CA LEU A 139 -4.56 -0.05 18.98
C LEU A 139 -5.09 1.21 18.29
N ARG A 140 -4.19 1.96 17.65
CA ARG A 140 -4.56 3.15 16.90
C ARG A 140 -4.94 2.80 15.45
N LEU A 141 -5.98 3.47 14.95
CA LEU A 141 -6.31 3.45 13.53
C LEU A 141 -5.57 4.56 12.79
N ASN A 142 -4.96 4.21 11.65
CA ASN A 142 -4.38 5.14 10.69
C ASN A 142 -4.81 4.75 9.26
N VAL A 143 -5.02 5.74 8.39
CA VAL A 143 -5.22 5.52 6.96
C VAL A 143 -3.89 5.75 6.25
N HIS A 144 -3.41 4.74 5.55
CA HIS A 144 -2.18 4.78 4.76
C HIS A 144 -2.54 4.86 3.28
N VAL A 145 -1.81 5.68 2.54
CA VAL A 145 -1.97 5.81 1.10
C VAL A 145 -0.60 5.66 0.46
N LEU A 146 -0.48 4.76 -0.51
CA LEU A 146 0.62 4.75 -1.46
C LEU A 146 0.18 5.55 -2.68
N ALA A 147 0.83 6.67 -2.94
CA ALA A 147 0.57 7.52 -4.09
C ALA A 147 1.69 7.37 -5.10
N LEU A 148 1.36 7.21 -6.38
CA LEU A 148 2.35 7.43 -7.43
C LEU A 148 2.79 8.90 -7.36
N ASP A 149 4.10 9.16 -7.28
CA ASP A 149 4.65 10.51 -7.22
C ASP A 149 4.75 11.08 -8.64
N GLY A 150 3.59 11.24 -9.27
CA GLY A 150 3.42 11.55 -10.67
C GLY A 150 1.98 11.40 -11.11
N ALA A 151 1.76 11.56 -12.41
CA ALA A 151 0.45 11.34 -13.02
C ALA A 151 0.60 10.83 -14.44
N TYR A 152 -0.39 10.04 -14.87
CA TYR A 152 -0.54 9.73 -16.29
C TYR A 152 -1.17 10.92 -17.02
N VAL A 153 -0.61 11.29 -18.16
CA VAL A 153 -1.11 12.35 -19.02
C VAL A 153 -1.38 11.75 -20.40
N ARG A 154 -2.47 12.18 -21.03
CA ARG A 154 -2.84 11.72 -22.37
C ARG A 154 -2.03 12.47 -23.42
N GLY A 155 -1.25 11.73 -24.21
CA GLY A 155 -0.53 12.25 -25.37
C GLY A 155 -1.45 12.53 -26.57
N THR A 156 -0.88 13.11 -27.63
CA THR A 156 -1.60 13.47 -28.87
C THR A 156 -2.23 12.26 -29.57
N GLY A 157 -1.62 11.08 -29.47
CA GLY A 157 -2.17 9.81 -29.98
C GLY A 157 -3.16 9.12 -29.04
N GLY A 158 -3.64 9.80 -27.99
CA GLY A 158 -4.63 9.26 -27.05
C GLY A 158 -4.08 8.25 -26.03
N THR A 159 -2.80 7.86 -26.12
CA THR A 159 -2.17 6.95 -25.14
C THR A 159 -1.81 7.69 -23.85
N LEU A 160 -1.97 7.03 -22.70
CA LEU A 160 -1.55 7.56 -21.40
C LEU A 160 -0.08 7.24 -21.17
N ALA A 161 0.72 8.26 -20.85
CA ALA A 161 2.11 8.12 -20.44
C ALA A 161 2.30 8.64 -19.01
N PHE A 162 3.09 7.92 -18.20
CA PHE A 162 3.39 8.36 -16.84
C PHE A 162 4.46 9.44 -16.84
N HIS A 163 4.24 10.50 -16.07
CA HIS A 163 5.22 11.56 -15.84
C HIS A 163 5.44 11.73 -14.34
N ALA A 164 6.69 11.61 -13.91
CA ALA A 164 7.08 11.75 -12.51
C ALA A 164 7.03 13.22 -12.06
N LEU A 165 6.42 13.46 -10.89
CA LEU A 165 6.47 14.72 -10.18
C LEU A 165 7.61 14.66 -9.17
N LEU A 166 8.85 14.60 -9.67
CA LEU A 166 10.04 14.56 -8.83
C LEU A 166 9.90 15.58 -7.70
N PRO A 167 10.26 15.21 -6.46
CA PRO A 167 10.17 16.15 -5.35
C PRO A 167 10.94 17.41 -5.74
N THR A 168 10.37 18.58 -5.45
CA THR A 168 11.20 19.77 -5.33
C THR A 168 12.24 19.40 -4.30
N VAL A 169 13.48 19.16 -4.72
CA VAL A 169 14.58 18.99 -3.79
C VAL A 169 14.70 20.37 -3.14
N VAL A 170 14.02 20.56 -2.02
CA VAL A 170 14.46 21.56 -1.05
C VAL A 170 15.76 20.96 -0.54
N VAL A 171 16.87 21.33 -1.18
CA VAL A 171 18.18 21.12 -0.58
C VAL A 171 18.09 21.93 0.72
N PRO A 172 18.00 21.30 1.90
CA PRO A 172 18.07 22.08 3.12
C PRO A 172 19.40 22.85 3.04
N PRO A 173 19.43 24.15 3.38
CA PRO A 173 20.71 24.84 3.49
C PRO A 173 21.63 23.97 4.37
N PRO A 174 22.94 23.86 4.04
CA PRO A 174 23.84 23.01 4.80
C PRO A 174 23.67 23.34 6.27
N PHE A 175 23.46 22.29 7.09
CA PHE A 175 23.28 22.42 8.52
C PHE A 175 24.49 23.17 9.09
N ARG A 176 24.31 24.45 9.44
CA ARG A 176 25.35 25.21 10.15
C ARG A 176 25.31 24.77 11.60
N LEU A 177 26.39 24.13 12.05
CA LEU A 177 26.63 23.91 13.47
C LEU A 177 26.67 25.29 14.16
N PRO A 178 26.02 25.47 15.33
CA PRO A 178 26.17 26.68 16.12
C PRO A 178 27.66 26.86 16.46
N GLY A 179 28.28 27.95 15.97
CA GLY A 179 29.65 28.31 16.34
C GLY A 179 30.72 28.27 15.24
N THR A 180 30.40 27.94 13.98
CA THR A 180 31.39 28.14 12.89
C THR A 180 31.50 29.63 12.54
N PRO A 181 32.66 30.29 12.76
CA PRO A 181 32.85 31.67 12.36
C PRO A 181 32.89 31.81 10.84
N TYR A 182 32.48 32.98 10.33
CA TYR A 182 32.65 33.35 8.94
C TYR A 182 34.14 33.32 8.59
N ALA A 183 34.55 32.49 7.64
CA ALA A 183 35.83 32.66 6.97
C ALA A 183 35.71 33.90 6.07
N GLY A 184 36.39 34.98 6.47
CA GLY A 184 36.68 36.12 5.61
C GLY A 184 37.83 35.83 4.66
#